data_AF-A0A0A0C1H9-F1
#
_entry.id   AF-A0A0A0C1H9-F1
#
_cell.length_a   1.000
_cell.length_b   1.000
_cell.length_c   1.000
_cell.angle_alpha   90.00
_cell.angle_beta   90.00
_cell.angle_gamma   90.00
#
_symmetry.space_group_name_H-M   'P 1'
#
loop_
_entity.id
_entity.type
_entity.pdbx_description
1 polymer ?
#
loop_
_entity_poly.entity_id
_entity_poly.type
_entity_poly.pdbx_seq_one_letter_code
_entity_poly.pdbx_strand_id
1 'polypeptide(L)'
;MRRRAGAWRWCVAAGAGALLWAASACSPAVDLDPRVATELQEAVEDLARAAAEGRYDSADVAADRVREMLERAAEDEAVSLGRYRAIDDALTRTQAEIDRMRVEEPLVP
;
A
#
# COMPACT_ATOMS: atom_id res chain seq x y z
N MET A 1 -16.80 24.81 -2.30
CA MET A 1 -15.60 24.09 -1.80
C MET A 1 -15.65 22.59 -2.14
N ARG A 2 -15.73 22.20 -3.43
CA ARG A 2 -15.86 20.77 -3.84
C ARG A 2 -14.62 20.16 -4.52
N ARG A 3 -13.50 20.89 -4.63
CA ARG A 3 -12.30 20.41 -5.35
C ARG A 3 -11.24 19.74 -4.46
N ARG A 4 -11.30 19.86 -3.13
CA ARG A 4 -10.24 19.37 -2.22
C ARG A 4 -10.33 17.88 -1.89
N ALA A 5 -11.54 17.38 -1.61
CA ALA A 5 -11.78 15.93 -1.42
C ALA A 5 -11.46 15.08 -2.66
N GLY A 6 -11.48 15.71 -3.84
CA GLY A 6 -11.01 15.08 -5.08
C GLY A 6 -9.51 14.81 -4.98
N ALA A 7 -8.70 15.86 -4.93
CA ALA A 7 -7.23 15.78 -4.97
C ALA A 7 -6.62 14.80 -3.95
N TRP A 8 -7.20 14.70 -2.76
CA TRP A 8 -6.72 13.79 -1.70
C TRP A 8 -6.90 12.31 -2.06
N ARG A 9 -8.05 11.93 -2.65
CA ARG A 9 -8.27 10.58 -3.18
C ARG A 9 -7.30 10.24 -4.30
N TRP A 10 -6.83 11.23 -5.08
CA TRP A 10 -5.85 11.01 -6.14
C TRP A 10 -4.43 10.75 -5.61
N CYS A 11 -4.03 11.34 -4.48
CA CYS A 11 -2.71 11.09 -3.89
C CYS A 11 -2.61 9.67 -3.30
N VAL A 12 -3.59 9.23 -2.49
CA VAL A 12 -3.62 7.84 -1.97
C VAL A 12 -3.69 6.85 -3.12
N ALA A 13 -4.54 7.12 -4.13
CA ALA A 13 -4.64 6.26 -5.31
C ALA A 13 -3.33 6.22 -6.12
N ALA A 14 -2.50 7.28 -6.09
CA ALA A 14 -1.20 7.29 -6.72
C ALA A 14 -0.17 6.47 -5.91
N GLY A 15 -0.16 6.58 -4.58
CA GLY A 15 0.69 5.77 -3.70
C GLY A 15 0.34 4.30 -3.75
N ALA A 16 -0.94 3.97 -3.54
CA ALA A 16 -1.46 2.61 -3.67
C ALA A 16 -1.36 2.09 -5.10
N GLY A 17 -1.51 2.94 -6.10
CA GLY A 17 -1.30 2.59 -7.51
C GLY A 17 0.16 2.27 -7.82
N ALA A 18 1.11 2.96 -7.19
CA ALA A 18 2.54 2.65 -7.27
C ALA A 18 2.88 1.35 -6.53
N LEU A 19 2.24 1.09 -5.38
CA LEU A 19 2.37 -0.16 -4.63
C LEU A 19 1.79 -1.34 -5.42
N LEU A 20 0.61 -1.16 -6.02
CA LEU A 20 0.00 -2.14 -6.92
C LEU A 20 0.90 -2.34 -8.14
N TRP A 21 1.48 -1.29 -8.73
CA TRP A 21 2.46 -1.41 -9.80
C TRP A 21 3.73 -2.14 -9.37
N ALA A 22 4.24 -1.92 -8.16
CA ALA A 22 5.39 -2.67 -7.65
C ALA A 22 5.05 -4.16 -7.46
N ALA A 23 3.81 -4.45 -7.05
CA ALA A 23 3.29 -5.81 -6.88
C ALA A 23 2.85 -6.48 -8.20
N SER A 24 2.54 -5.71 -9.24
CA SER A 24 1.96 -6.19 -10.52
C SER A 24 2.80 -5.90 -11.75
N ALA A 25 3.93 -5.19 -11.63
CA ALA A 25 4.79 -4.82 -12.75
C ALA A 25 5.02 -6.05 -13.61
N CYS A 26 4.45 -5.99 -14.80
CA CYS A 26 4.30 -7.07 -15.76
C CYS A 26 5.67 -7.48 -16.29
N SER A 27 6.42 -8.21 -15.47
CA SER A 27 7.62 -8.94 -15.79
C SER A 27 7.43 -10.33 -15.18
N PRO A 28 7.53 -11.41 -15.97
CA PRO A 28 7.52 -12.77 -15.45
C PRO A 28 8.86 -12.99 -14.76
N ALA A 29 9.05 -12.35 -13.61
CA ALA A 29 10.26 -12.48 -12.86
C ALA A 29 9.96 -13.47 -11.74
N VAL A 30 10.78 -14.51 -11.67
CA VAL A 30 10.86 -15.62 -10.71
C VAL A 30 11.04 -15.15 -9.25
N ASP A 31 10.66 -13.91 -8.94
CA ASP A 31 11.04 -13.12 -7.77
C ASP A 31 9.92 -12.93 -6.74
N LEU A 32 8.69 -13.41 -7.00
CA LEU A 32 7.61 -13.46 -6.03
C LEU A 32 6.71 -14.66 -6.32
N ASP A 33 6.45 -15.51 -5.32
CA ASP A 33 5.56 -16.66 -5.47
C ASP A 33 4.14 -16.19 -5.88
N PRO A 34 3.50 -16.84 -6.88
CA PRO A 34 2.20 -16.40 -7.37
C PRO A 34 1.09 -16.35 -6.31
N ARG A 35 1.09 -17.26 -5.32
CA ARG A 35 0.09 -17.26 -4.25
C ARG A 35 0.30 -16.05 -3.34
N VAL A 36 1.55 -15.82 -2.94
CA VAL A 36 1.93 -14.66 -2.14
C VAL A 36 1.61 -13.36 -2.88
N ALA A 37 1.86 -13.31 -4.19
CA ALA A 37 1.52 -12.16 -5.02
C ALA A 37 0.01 -11.85 -5.01
N THR A 38 -0.85 -12.87 -5.13
CA THR A 38 -2.31 -12.69 -5.06
C THR A 38 -2.74 -12.16 -3.69
N GLU A 39 -2.30 -12.81 -2.61
CA GLU A 39 -2.69 -12.37 -1.27
C GLU A 39 -2.18 -10.94 -0.99
N LEU A 40 -0.95 -10.62 -1.42
CA LEU A 40 -0.36 -9.29 -1.24
C LEU A 40 -1.15 -8.23 -2.02
N GLN A 41 -1.62 -8.55 -3.23
CA GLN A 41 -2.47 -7.66 -4.02
C GLN A 41 -3.80 -7.38 -3.30
N GLU A 42 -4.47 -8.41 -2.77
CA GLU A 42 -5.70 -8.23 -2.01
C GLU A 42 -5.50 -7.33 -0.78
N ALA A 43 -4.41 -7.53 -0.04
CA ALA A 43 -4.09 -6.69 1.12
C ALA A 43 -3.77 -5.23 0.74
N VAL A 44 -3.09 -5.02 -0.40
CA VAL A 44 -2.83 -3.67 -0.95
C VAL A 44 -4.13 -3.01 -1.43
N GLU A 45 -5.05 -3.75 -2.02
CA GLU A 45 -6.37 -3.24 -2.42
C GLU A 45 -7.21 -2.84 -1.20
N ASP A 46 -7.17 -3.62 -0.13
CA ASP A 46 -7.82 -3.30 1.15
C ASP A 46 -7.26 -2.01 1.75
N LEU A 47 -5.94 -1.87 1.76
CA LEU A 47 -5.24 -0.64 2.18
C LEU A 47 -5.71 0.56 1.35
N ALA A 48 -5.67 0.44 0.02
CA ALA A 48 -6.05 1.50 -0.90
C ALA A 48 -7.51 1.93 -0.70
N ARG A 49 -8.41 0.95 -0.54
CA ARG A 49 -9.84 1.17 -0.34
C ARG A 49 -10.12 1.83 1.01
N ALA A 50 -9.53 1.34 2.09
CA ALA A 50 -9.67 1.92 3.42
C ALA A 50 -9.19 3.37 3.46
N ALA A 51 -8.00 3.63 2.91
CA ALA A 51 -7.45 4.98 2.84
C ALA A 51 -8.28 5.91 1.94
N ALA A 52 -8.80 5.43 0.80
CA ALA A 52 -9.67 6.22 -0.08
C ALA A 52 -11.03 6.57 0.53
N GLU A 53 -11.51 5.74 1.46
CA GLU A 53 -12.73 5.97 2.24
C GLU A 53 -12.49 6.81 3.50
N GLY A 54 -11.25 7.24 3.76
CA GLY A 54 -10.87 7.98 4.96
C GLY A 54 -10.85 7.13 6.23
N ARG A 55 -10.91 5.80 6.10
CA ARG A 55 -10.84 4.85 7.22
C ARG A 55 -9.39 4.57 7.58
N TYR A 56 -8.68 5.59 8.07
CA TYR A 56 -7.23 5.52 8.28
C TYR A 56 -6.80 4.45 9.28
N ASP A 57 -7.57 4.20 10.35
CA ASP A 57 -7.26 3.09 11.27
C ASP A 57 -7.35 1.71 10.58
N SER A 58 -8.32 1.55 9.67
CA SER A 58 -8.43 0.33 8.86
C SER A 58 -7.33 0.24 7.81
N ALA A 59 -6.86 1.38 7.31
CA ALA A 59 -5.73 1.45 6.39
C ALA A 59 -4.44 1.05 7.10
N ASP A 60 -4.20 1.51 8.33
CA ASP A 60 -3.04 1.12 9.12
C ASP A 60 -3.01 -0.40 9.34
N VAL A 61 -4.14 -1.00 9.74
CA VAL A 61 -4.25 -2.47 9.88
C VAL A 61 -3.96 -3.21 8.57
N ALA A 62 -4.44 -2.70 7.44
CA ALA A 62 -4.17 -3.30 6.14
C ALA A 62 -2.69 -3.15 5.74
N ALA A 63 -2.06 -2.02 6.04
CA ALA A 63 -0.65 -1.80 5.77
C ALA A 63 0.25 -2.71 6.61
N ASP A 64 -0.08 -2.91 7.89
CA ASP A 64 0.62 -3.87 8.75
C ASP A 64 0.50 -5.30 8.22
N ARG A 65 -0.69 -5.67 7.74
CA ARG A 65 -0.90 -6.97 7.08
C ARG A 65 -0.02 -7.14 5.83
N VAL A 66 0.09 -6.10 4.98
CA VAL A 66 0.99 -6.11 3.80
C VAL A 66 2.44 -6.32 4.24
N ARG A 67 2.88 -5.63 5.30
CA ARG A 67 4.24 -5.75 5.86
C ARG A 67 4.52 -7.16 6.36
N GLU A 68 3.64 -7.71 7.19
CA GLU A 68 3.79 -9.08 7.71
C GLU A 68 3.87 -10.12 6.58
N MET A 69 3.03 -9.97 5.54
CA MET A 69 3.03 -10.90 4.42
C MET A 69 4.32 -10.81 3.61
N LEU A 70 4.86 -9.60 3.44
CA LEU A 70 6.13 -9.39 2.76
C LEU A 70 7.32 -9.94 3.56
N GLU A 71 7.29 -9.83 4.90
CA GLU A 71 8.28 -10.43 5.80
C GLU A 71 8.23 -11.96 5.75
N ARG A 72 7.05 -12.56 5.86
CA ARG A 72 6.86 -14.02 5.70
C ARG A 72 7.35 -14.49 4.33
N ALA A 73 7.02 -13.76 3.27
CA ALA A 73 7.51 -14.09 1.92
C ALA A 73 9.04 -14.09 1.84
N ALA A 74 9.71 -13.19 2.57
CA ALA A 74 11.17 -13.12 2.59
C ALA A 74 11.78 -14.26 3.41
N GLU A 75 11.15 -14.62 4.54
CA GLU A 75 11.54 -15.79 5.36
C GLU A 75 11.39 -17.10 4.60
N ASP A 76 10.31 -17.25 3.81
CA ASP A 76 10.02 -18.42 2.99
C ASP A 76 10.81 -18.45 1.65
N GLU A 77 11.70 -17.47 1.42
CA GLU A 77 12.42 -17.26 0.15
C GLU A 77 11.47 -17.15 -1.07
N ALA A 78 10.19 -16.86 -0.81
CA ALA A 78 9.13 -16.67 -1.78
C ALA A 78 9.14 -15.28 -2.42
N VAL A 79 10.04 -14.38 -1.99
CA VAL A 79 10.30 -13.09 -2.61
C VAL A 79 11.80 -12.80 -2.69
N SER A 80 12.27 -12.24 -3.80
CA SER A 80 13.67 -11.81 -3.90
C SER A 80 13.92 -10.51 -3.14
N LEU A 81 15.14 -10.33 -2.65
CA LEU A 81 15.54 -9.13 -1.91
C LEU A 81 15.27 -7.82 -2.68
N GLY A 82 15.44 -7.84 -4.02
CA GLY A 82 15.16 -6.68 -4.86
C GLY A 82 13.67 -6.33 -4.88
N ARG A 83 12.80 -7.36 -4.99
CA ARG A 83 11.35 -7.18 -4.95
C ARG A 83 10.86 -6.78 -3.57
N TYR A 84 11.38 -7.40 -2.51
CA TYR A 84 11.10 -7.06 -1.12
C TYR A 84 11.31 -5.56 -0.88
N ARG A 85 12.51 -5.04 -1.21
CA ARG A 85 12.83 -3.62 -1.00
C ARG A 85 11.91 -2.68 -1.78
N ALA A 86 11.59 -3.02 -3.02
CA ALA A 86 10.71 -2.19 -3.83
C ALA A 86 9.29 -2.09 -3.25
N ILE A 87 8.76 -3.20 -2.70
CA ILE A 87 7.43 -3.24 -2.08
C ILE A 87 7.48 -2.53 -0.72
N ASP A 88 8.49 -2.75 0.10
CA ASP A 88 8.63 -2.11 1.42
C ASP A 88 8.81 -0.58 1.31
N ASP A 89 9.61 -0.10 0.36
CA ASP A 89 9.76 1.32 0.06
C ASP A 89 8.43 1.95 -0.40
N ALA A 90 7.67 1.24 -1.23
CA ALA A 90 6.37 1.70 -1.70
C ALA A 90 5.35 1.74 -0.55
N LEU A 91 5.30 0.70 0.28
CA LEU A 91 4.42 0.62 1.45
C LEU A 91 4.72 1.76 2.44
N THR A 92 6.00 1.98 2.73
CA THR A 92 6.45 3.07 3.62
C THR A 92 6.03 4.44 3.08
N ARG A 93 6.15 4.65 1.76
CA ARG A 93 5.65 5.89 1.13
C ARG A 93 4.13 6.02 1.27
N THR A 94 3.37 4.96 1.03
CA THR A 94 1.90 4.96 1.18
C THR A 94 1.47 5.25 2.62
N GLN A 95 2.12 4.64 3.62
CA GLN A 95 1.87 4.92 5.04
C GLN A 95 2.15 6.39 5.39
N ALA A 96 3.27 6.95 4.91
CA ALA A 96 3.57 8.37 5.11
C ALA A 96 2.54 9.30 4.44
N GLU A 97 1.92 8.90 3.34
CA GLU A 97 0.83 9.64 2.71
C GLU A 97 -0.46 9.55 3.53
N ILE A 98 -0.81 8.37 4.05
CA ILE A 98 -1.95 8.17 4.96
C ILE A 98 -1.79 9.03 6.23
N ASP A 99 -0.61 9.04 6.83
CA ASP A 99 -0.29 9.85 8.01
C ASP A 99 -0.50 11.34 7.77
N ARG A 100 -0.03 11.84 6.63
CA ARG A 100 -0.23 13.25 6.26
C ARG A 100 -1.72 13.58 6.12
N MET A 101 -2.49 12.69 5.51
CA MET A 101 -3.93 12.92 5.31
C MET A 101 -4.75 12.84 6.60
N ARG A 102 -4.31 12.02 7.56
CA ARG A 102 -4.88 11.94 8.91
C ARG A 102 -4.67 13.25 9.69
N VAL A 103 -3.51 13.89 9.56
CA VAL A 103 -3.18 15.14 10.29
C VAL A 103 -3.77 16.38 9.61
N GLU A 104 -3.99 16.36 8.29
CA GLU A 104 -4.62 17.48 7.56
C GLU A 104 -6.16 17.61 7.80
N GLU A 105 -6.76 16.75 8.64
CA GLU A 105 -8.12 16.95 9.14
C GLU A 105 -8.14 18.19 10.05
N PRO A 106 -8.75 19.32 9.62
CA PRO A 106 -8.58 20.58 10.33
C PRO A 106 -9.22 20.47 11.72
N LEU A 107 -8.43 20.72 12.75
CA LEU A 107 -8.91 21.32 14.00
C LEU A 107 -9.77 22.53 13.60
N VAL A 108 -11.09 22.37 13.74
CA VAL A 108 -12.07 23.43 13.57
C VAL A 108 -12.01 24.30 14.84
N PRO A 109 -11.57 25.58 14.80
CA PRO A 109 -12.04 26.56 15.77
C PRO A 109 -13.48 27.00 15.48
#